data_AF-E3UKM7-F1
#
_entry.id   AF-E3UKM7-F1
#
_cell.length_a   1.000
_cell.length_b   1.000
_cell.length_c   1.000
_cell.angle_alpha   90.00
_cell.angle_beta   90.00
_cell.angle_gamma   90.00
#
_symmetry.space_group_name_H-M   'P 1'
#
loop_
_entity.id
_entity.type
_entity.pdbx_description
1 polymer ?
#
loop_
_entity_poly.entity_id
_entity_poly.type
_entity_poly.pdbx_seq_one_letter_code
_entity_poly.pdbx_strand_id
1 'polypeptide(L)'
;NAFNSGAKQRVIRMVEVQMDPMEPPRFQINKKIPRAAPSPPAPVLHSPPRRVSVKQQRDWKVPPCVSHWKNAKGYTIPLDKRLAADGRGLQQVHINENFSKLAEALYIADRKAREAVEARAQLERRLAQREKEKKEEHLRMLAQRARDHRAGIRLPDEDQNMEVDETGLTATERDKLRADRHKERQRDRNIARAAPDKRSKLVNRERDISEQIALGMPAKANQGGEAMFDQRLFNTSKGMDSGYGDDEAYTVYDKPWRNQDNVGAHIYRPSRNQDKDNYGDLDSLANNRRFVADKEFAGTSSSNTRSGPVQFEKAADKRSNPTSRDEPSRSQPAEAD
;
A
#
# COMPACT_ATOMS: atom_id res chain seq x y z
N ASN A 1 106.22 -21.49 29.46
CA ASN A 1 106.33 -20.61 28.28
C ASN A 1 106.82 -21.39 27.07
N ALA A 2 105.90 -22.03 26.33
CA ALA A 2 106.21 -22.83 25.13
C ALA A 2 105.32 -22.42 23.94
N PHE A 3 104.83 -21.18 23.93
CA PHE A 3 104.02 -20.65 22.84
C PHE A 3 104.77 -19.53 22.12
N ASN A 4 104.58 -19.52 20.79
CA ASN A 4 105.33 -18.74 19.82
C ASN A 4 106.80 -19.14 19.63
N SER A 5 107.14 -20.44 19.70
CA SER A 5 108.48 -20.97 19.39
C SER A 5 109.66 -20.14 19.97
N GLY A 6 109.50 -19.60 21.18
CA GLY A 6 110.53 -18.75 21.83
C GLY A 6 110.61 -17.30 21.35
N ALA A 7 109.80 -16.86 20.39
CA ALA A 7 109.71 -15.47 19.95
C ALA A 7 108.67 -14.68 20.77
N LYS A 8 108.94 -13.39 21.00
CA LYS A 8 108.05 -12.49 21.75
C LYS A 8 106.85 -12.00 20.93
N GLN A 9 106.97 -11.96 19.61
CA GLN A 9 105.94 -11.47 18.67
C GLN A 9 105.92 -12.33 17.40
N ARG A 10 104.82 -12.28 16.63
CA ARG A 10 104.71 -12.84 15.28
C ARG A 10 104.26 -11.75 14.34
N VAL A 11 104.86 -11.70 13.16
CA VAL A 11 104.37 -10.87 12.07
C VAL A 11 103.47 -11.74 11.21
N ILE A 12 102.19 -11.36 11.12
CA ILE A 12 101.20 -12.04 10.28
C ILE A 12 100.86 -11.10 9.13
N ARG A 13 101.05 -11.57 7.89
CA ARG A 13 100.59 -10.85 6.71
C ARG A 13 99.17 -11.28 6.41
N MET A 14 98.22 -10.39 6.65
CA MET A 14 96.84 -10.57 6.22
C MET A 14 96.73 -10.17 4.74
N VAL A 15 96.14 -11.03 3.92
CA VAL A 15 95.77 -10.73 2.53
C VAL A 15 94.27 -11.01 2.42
N GLU A 16 93.53 -10.07 1.85
CA GLU A 16 92.12 -10.25 1.55
C GLU A 16 91.94 -11.39 0.54
N VAL A 17 90.97 -12.27 0.80
CA VAL A 17 90.66 -13.38 -0.12
C VAL A 17 89.89 -12.79 -1.30
N GLN A 18 90.36 -13.06 -2.52
CA GLN A 18 89.66 -12.68 -3.75
C GLN A 18 88.28 -13.34 -3.78
N MET A 19 87.21 -12.53 -3.83
CA MET A 19 85.82 -12.99 -3.88
C MET A 19 85.37 -13.26 -5.31
N ASP A 20 84.56 -14.32 -5.51
CA ASP A 20 83.99 -14.67 -6.82
C ASP A 20 82.81 -13.73 -7.15
N PRO A 21 82.84 -13.01 -8.28
CA PRO A 21 81.76 -12.12 -8.68
C PRO A 21 80.42 -12.82 -8.96
N MET A 22 80.39 -14.14 -9.12
CA MET A 22 79.18 -14.92 -9.38
C MET A 22 78.69 -15.72 -8.16
N GLU A 23 79.31 -15.56 -6.99
CA GLU A 23 78.89 -16.29 -5.78
C GLU A 23 77.54 -15.74 -5.24
N PRO A 24 76.53 -16.60 -5.01
CA PRO A 24 75.26 -16.17 -4.42
C PRO A 24 75.41 -15.80 -2.93
N PRO A 25 74.45 -15.04 -2.36
CA PRO A 25 74.48 -14.67 -0.94
C PRO A 25 74.56 -15.90 -0.03
N ARG A 26 75.67 -16.00 0.73
CA ARG A 26 76.00 -17.19 1.54
C ARG A 26 75.13 -17.36 2.79
N PHE A 27 74.45 -16.30 3.26
CA PHE A 27 73.71 -16.31 4.53
C PHE A 27 72.29 -15.80 4.38
N GLN A 28 71.37 -16.39 5.15
CA GLN A 28 69.97 -15.93 5.25
C GLN A 28 69.87 -14.76 6.22
N ILE A 29 69.42 -13.59 5.74
CA ILE A 29 69.32 -12.33 6.51
C ILE A 29 67.90 -12.12 7.09
N ASN A 30 66.97 -13.06 6.90
CA ASN A 30 65.57 -12.96 7.31
C ASN A 30 65.31 -13.13 8.82
N LYS A 31 66.34 -13.39 9.62
CA LYS A 31 66.21 -13.55 11.07
C LYS A 31 65.95 -12.19 11.75
N LYS A 32 64.69 -11.90 12.09
CA LYS A 32 64.32 -10.70 12.87
C LYS A 32 64.64 -10.91 14.35
N ILE A 33 65.45 -10.02 14.91
CA ILE A 33 65.82 -10.00 16.33
C ILE A 33 64.96 -8.92 17.02
N PRO A 34 64.53 -9.10 18.30
CA PRO A 34 63.87 -8.02 19.04
C PRO A 34 64.70 -6.75 19.03
N ARG A 35 64.03 -5.59 19.11
CA ARG A 35 64.70 -4.29 19.12
C ARG A 35 65.69 -4.25 20.28
N ALA A 36 66.91 -3.80 19.99
CA ALA A 36 67.94 -3.61 21.01
C ALA A 36 67.42 -2.71 22.15
N ALA A 37 67.96 -2.91 23.35
CA ALA A 37 67.60 -2.08 24.50
C ALA A 37 67.78 -0.59 24.16
N PRO A 38 66.81 0.28 24.51
CA PRO A 38 67.00 1.71 24.32
C PRO A 38 68.18 2.20 25.16
N SER A 39 68.77 3.32 24.74
CA SER A 39 69.71 4.06 25.58
C SER A 39 69.09 4.35 26.95
N PRO A 40 69.89 4.48 28.02
CA PRO A 40 69.37 4.81 29.34
C PRO A 40 68.44 6.04 29.25
N PRO A 41 67.27 6.02 29.92
CA PRO A 41 66.30 7.10 29.81
C PRO A 41 66.93 8.40 30.33
N ALA A 42 66.81 9.46 29.53
CA ALA A 42 67.29 10.77 29.92
C ALA A 42 66.58 11.26 31.20
N PRO A 43 67.28 11.97 32.10
CA PRO A 43 66.66 12.51 33.31
C PRO A 43 65.57 13.52 32.97
N VAL A 44 64.40 13.36 33.58
CA VAL A 44 63.23 14.22 33.36
C VAL A 44 63.31 15.43 34.29
N LEU A 45 63.70 16.59 33.74
CA LEU A 45 63.90 17.84 34.48
C LEU A 45 62.61 18.66 34.61
N HIS A 46 61.59 18.11 35.26
CA HIS A 46 60.36 18.84 35.56
C HIS A 46 60.52 19.72 36.81
N SER A 47 59.79 20.84 36.87
CA SER A 47 59.60 21.58 38.11
C SER A 47 58.93 20.70 39.17
N PRO A 48 59.12 20.97 40.47
CA PRO A 48 58.44 20.22 41.54
C PRO A 48 56.93 20.13 41.31
N PRO A 49 56.29 18.98 41.63
CA PRO A 49 54.88 18.77 41.33
C PRO A 49 54.01 19.77 42.10
N ARG A 50 53.17 20.51 41.36
CA ARG A 50 52.17 21.40 41.95
C ARG A 50 51.05 20.54 42.55
N ARG A 51 50.63 20.87 43.77
CA ARG A 51 49.53 20.15 44.44
C ARG A 51 48.22 20.45 43.72
N VAL A 52 47.56 19.41 43.21
CA VAL A 52 46.23 19.52 42.60
C VAL A 52 45.20 19.76 43.70
N SER A 53 44.30 20.73 43.50
CA SER A 53 43.20 20.96 44.43
C SER A 53 42.12 19.89 44.27
N VAL A 54 41.42 19.56 45.36
CA VAL A 54 40.31 18.57 45.31
C VAL A 54 39.20 19.04 44.37
N LYS A 55 38.95 20.35 44.29
CA LYS A 55 37.99 20.94 43.35
C LYS A 55 38.41 20.69 41.91
N GLN A 56 39.66 21.02 41.56
CA GLN A 56 40.20 20.78 40.22
C GLN A 56 40.10 19.30 39.84
N GLN A 57 40.44 18.38 40.76
CA GLN A 57 40.31 16.96 40.45
C GLN A 57 38.86 16.53 40.16
N ARG A 58 37.86 17.14 40.83
CA ARG A 58 36.44 16.84 40.61
C ARG A 58 35.92 17.43 39.31
N ASP A 59 36.28 18.68 39.00
CA ASP A 59 35.85 19.35 37.76
C ASP A 59 36.37 18.62 36.51
N TRP A 60 37.55 18.00 36.61
CA TRP A 60 38.15 17.20 35.55
C TRP A 60 37.73 15.72 35.56
N LYS A 61 36.73 15.34 36.36
CA LYS A 61 36.19 13.99 36.35
C LYS A 61 35.27 13.80 35.15
N VAL A 62 35.79 13.17 34.10
CA VAL A 62 35.00 12.84 32.90
C VAL A 62 33.93 11.78 33.22
N PRO A 63 32.64 12.04 32.95
CA PRO A 63 31.58 11.05 33.11
C PRO A 63 31.76 9.84 32.18
N PRO A 64 31.32 8.63 32.56
CA PRO A 64 31.39 7.47 31.69
C PRO A 64 30.47 7.64 30.47
N CYS A 65 30.94 7.20 29.30
CA CYS A 65 30.13 7.16 28.09
C CYS A 65 29.14 5.99 28.15
N VAL A 66 27.86 6.31 28.32
CA VAL A 66 26.76 5.35 28.18
C VAL A 66 26.16 5.56 26.79
N SER A 67 26.41 4.64 25.88
CA SER A 67 25.89 4.75 24.52
C SER A 67 24.51 4.09 24.39
N HIS A 68 23.65 4.65 23.52
CA HIS A 68 22.38 4.02 23.16
C HIS A 68 22.54 2.82 22.21
N TRP A 69 23.68 2.71 21.51
CA TRP A 69 23.89 1.70 20.46
C TRP A 69 24.76 0.51 20.86
N LYS A 70 25.78 0.72 21.69
CA LYS A 70 26.83 -0.28 21.95
C LYS A 70 26.96 -0.55 23.45
N ASN A 71 26.99 -1.84 23.76
CA ASN A 71 27.29 -2.36 25.10
C ASN A 71 28.18 -3.60 24.97
N ALA A 72 29.43 -3.40 24.54
CA ALA A 72 30.35 -4.49 24.20
C ALA A 72 30.62 -5.45 25.36
N LYS A 73 30.61 -4.95 26.60
CA LYS A 73 30.83 -5.74 27.82
C LYS A 73 29.52 -6.17 28.51
N GLY A 74 28.37 -5.90 27.91
CA GLY A 74 27.07 -6.37 28.43
C GLY A 74 26.68 -5.79 29.80
N TYR A 75 27.12 -4.59 30.17
CA TYR A 75 26.79 -4.00 31.47
C TYR A 75 25.28 -3.81 31.64
N THR A 76 24.77 -4.12 32.83
CA THR A 76 23.39 -3.81 33.23
C THR A 76 23.35 -2.35 33.67
N ILE A 77 22.78 -1.50 32.83
CA ILE A 77 22.73 -0.04 33.03
C ILE A 77 21.26 0.35 33.21
N PRO A 78 20.91 1.06 34.30
CA PRO A 78 19.54 1.48 34.56
C PRO A 78 19.03 2.49 33.52
N LEU A 79 17.71 2.58 33.39
CA LEU A 79 17.06 3.36 32.33
C LEU A 79 17.36 4.86 32.43
N ASP A 80 17.41 5.41 33.64
CA ASP A 80 17.74 6.81 33.89
C ASP A 80 19.11 7.17 33.30
N LYS A 81 20.13 6.32 33.47
CA LYS A 81 21.48 6.57 32.95
C LYS A 81 21.59 6.33 31.45
N ARG A 82 20.78 5.44 30.89
CA ARG A 82 20.68 5.27 29.44
C ARG A 82 20.03 6.50 28.82
N LEU A 83 18.92 6.97 29.37
CA LEU A 83 18.11 8.05 28.82
C LEU A 83 18.57 9.45 29.26
N ALA A 84 19.53 9.55 30.18
CA ALA A 84 19.98 10.84 30.73
C ALA A 84 20.51 11.81 29.66
N ALA A 85 21.13 11.29 28.60
CA ALA A 85 21.69 12.09 27.50
C ALA A 85 20.71 12.28 26.34
N ASP A 86 19.47 11.79 26.49
CA ASP A 86 18.45 11.91 25.48
C ASP A 86 17.89 13.33 25.48
N GLY A 87 18.54 14.21 24.70
CA GLY A 87 18.20 15.63 24.56
C GLY A 87 16.77 15.89 24.05
N ARG A 88 16.02 14.84 23.69
CA ARG A 88 14.57 14.91 23.40
C ARG A 88 13.77 15.53 24.54
N GLY A 89 14.17 15.29 25.80
CA GLY A 89 13.53 15.92 26.96
C GLY A 89 13.89 17.39 27.19
N LEU A 90 14.97 17.86 26.56
CA LEU A 90 15.44 19.25 26.64
C LEU A 90 14.82 20.13 25.53
N GLN A 91 14.33 19.52 24.45
CA GLN A 91 13.68 20.25 23.37
C GLN A 91 12.25 20.63 23.76
N GLN A 92 12.05 21.89 24.14
CA GLN A 92 10.71 22.43 24.29
C GLN A 92 10.09 22.68 22.92
N VAL A 93 9.06 21.91 22.56
CA VAL A 93 8.35 22.08 21.29
C VAL A 93 7.55 23.39 21.33
N HIS A 94 8.00 24.38 20.57
CA HIS A 94 7.32 25.67 20.40
C HIS A 94 6.67 25.73 19.00
N ILE A 95 5.41 26.17 18.93
CA ILE A 95 4.64 26.26 17.68
C ILE A 95 4.56 27.72 17.22
N ASN A 96 4.72 27.95 15.92
CA ASN A 96 4.66 29.27 15.30
C ASN A 96 3.20 29.72 15.06
N GLU A 97 2.88 31.00 15.32
CA GLU A 97 1.58 31.61 15.05
C GLU A 97 1.20 31.68 13.56
N ASN A 98 2.16 31.57 12.64
CA ASN A 98 1.83 31.55 11.22
C ASN A 98 0.99 30.33 10.83
N PHE A 99 1.05 29.24 11.61
CA PHE A 99 0.19 28.08 11.39
C PHE A 99 -1.29 28.40 11.61
N SER A 100 -1.63 29.24 12.60
CA SER A 100 -3.03 29.65 12.81
C SER A 100 -3.51 30.58 11.69
N LYS A 101 -2.70 31.56 11.30
CA LYS A 101 -3.01 32.47 10.18
C LYS A 101 -3.26 31.70 8.87
N LEU A 102 -2.44 30.70 8.57
CA LEU A 102 -2.62 29.86 7.39
C LEU A 102 -3.91 29.03 7.48
N ALA A 103 -4.17 28.40 8.63
CA ALA A 103 -5.37 27.60 8.83
C ALA A 103 -6.63 28.46 8.68
N GLU A 104 -6.67 29.65 9.28
CA GLU A 104 -7.78 30.60 9.16
C GLU A 104 -7.98 31.07 7.71
N ALA A 105 -6.89 31.40 7.01
CA ALA A 105 -6.96 31.79 5.60
C ALA A 105 -7.56 30.67 4.73
N LEU A 106 -7.17 29.42 4.96
CA LEU A 106 -7.74 28.27 4.25
C LEU A 106 -9.22 28.04 4.60
N TYR A 107 -9.62 28.18 5.86
CA TYR A 107 -11.03 28.09 6.26
C TYR A 107 -11.89 29.18 5.60
N ILE A 108 -11.39 30.41 5.54
CA ILE A 108 -12.09 31.52 4.87
C ILE A 108 -12.17 31.27 3.37
N ALA A 109 -11.08 30.78 2.75
CA ALA A 109 -11.03 30.47 1.34
C ALA A 109 -12.03 29.36 0.97
N ASP A 110 -12.09 28.27 1.74
CA ASP A 110 -13.04 27.17 1.50
C ASP A 110 -14.50 27.65 1.62
N ARG A 111 -14.82 28.43 2.67
CA ARG A 111 -16.17 28.97 2.84
C ARG A 111 -16.59 29.84 1.66
N LYS A 112 -15.74 30.77 1.23
CA LYS A 112 -16.01 31.63 0.06
C LYS A 112 -16.10 30.84 -1.24
N ALA A 113 -15.27 29.81 -1.41
CA ALA A 113 -15.32 28.96 -2.59
C ALA A 113 -16.65 28.20 -2.67
N ARG A 114 -17.13 27.64 -1.55
CA ARG A 114 -18.43 26.95 -1.47
C ARG A 114 -19.60 27.90 -1.76
N GLU A 115 -19.61 29.09 -1.16
CA GLU A 115 -20.62 30.11 -1.43
C GLU A 115 -20.66 30.49 -2.93
N ALA A 116 -19.50 30.69 -3.55
CA ALA A 116 -19.40 31.01 -4.97
C ALA A 116 -19.89 29.87 -5.87
N VAL A 117 -19.53 28.62 -5.55
CA VAL A 117 -19.98 27.43 -6.28
C VAL A 117 -21.49 27.25 -6.15
N GLU A 118 -22.04 27.42 -4.95
CA GLU A 118 -23.48 27.33 -4.72
C GLU A 118 -24.25 28.41 -5.49
N ALA A 119 -23.78 29.66 -5.44
CA ALA A 119 -24.39 30.77 -6.18
C ALA A 119 -24.40 30.51 -7.70
N ARG A 120 -23.29 29.99 -8.25
CA ARG A 120 -23.21 29.60 -9.67
C ARG A 120 -24.18 28.47 -9.99
N ALA A 121 -24.22 27.41 -9.18
CA ALA A 121 -25.12 26.29 -9.38
C ALA A 121 -26.60 26.72 -9.31
N GLN A 122 -26.96 27.64 -8.40
CA GLN A 122 -28.31 28.20 -8.32
C GLN A 122 -28.66 29.04 -9.56
N LEU A 123 -27.74 29.85 -10.08
CA LEU A 123 -27.93 30.62 -11.31
C LEU A 123 -28.10 29.72 -12.53
N GLU A 124 -27.25 28.70 -12.69
CA GLU A 124 -27.35 27.73 -13.78
C GLU A 124 -28.69 26.98 -13.74
N ARG A 125 -29.16 26.57 -12.56
CA ARG A 125 -30.48 25.96 -12.39
C ARG A 125 -31.61 26.91 -12.82
N ARG A 126 -31.55 28.19 -12.44
CA ARG A 126 -32.55 29.19 -12.82
C ARG A 126 -32.56 29.46 -14.33
N LEU A 127 -31.38 29.54 -14.95
CA LEU A 127 -31.25 29.70 -16.40
C LEU A 127 -31.81 28.47 -17.13
N ALA A 128 -31.44 27.26 -16.70
CA ALA A 128 -31.95 26.03 -17.26
C ALA A 128 -33.47 25.91 -17.13
N GLN A 129 -34.05 26.36 -16.01
CA GLN A 129 -35.50 26.38 -15.82
C GLN A 129 -36.19 27.36 -16.78
N ARG A 130 -35.65 28.59 -16.92
CA ARG A 130 -36.17 29.58 -17.89
C ARG A 130 -36.05 29.09 -19.33
N GLU A 131 -34.96 28.40 -19.68
CA GLU A 131 -34.82 27.81 -21.02
C GLU A 131 -35.83 26.68 -21.27
N LYS A 132 -36.12 25.85 -20.25
CA LYS A 132 -37.15 24.82 -20.34
C LYS A 132 -38.53 25.44 -20.52
N GLU A 133 -38.88 26.47 -19.76
CA GLU A 133 -40.14 27.20 -19.87
C GLU A 133 -40.31 27.82 -21.26
N LYS A 134 -39.29 28.50 -21.79
CA LYS A 134 -39.30 29.02 -23.18
C LYS A 134 -39.50 27.93 -24.23
N LYS A 135 -38.87 26.75 -24.04
CA LYS A 135 -39.05 25.60 -24.93
C LYS A 135 -40.48 25.06 -24.86
N GLU A 136 -41.06 24.99 -23.66
CA GLU A 136 -42.44 24.56 -23.44
C GLU A 136 -43.45 25.54 -24.07
N GLU A 137 -43.27 26.85 -23.87
CA GLU A 137 -44.08 27.89 -24.52
C GLU A 137 -43.99 27.82 -26.04
N HIS A 138 -42.77 27.64 -26.58
CA HIS A 138 -42.58 27.50 -28.02
C HIS A 138 -43.30 26.27 -28.58
N LEU A 139 -43.18 25.12 -27.91
CA LEU A 139 -43.91 23.90 -28.27
C LEU A 139 -45.43 24.09 -28.14
N ARG A 140 -45.89 24.83 -27.12
CA ARG A 140 -47.30 25.16 -26.92
C ARG A 140 -47.84 26.03 -28.05
N MET A 141 -47.12 27.08 -28.45
CA MET A 141 -47.50 27.92 -29.60
C MET A 141 -47.51 27.12 -30.89
N LEU A 142 -46.52 26.26 -31.12
CA LEU A 142 -46.47 25.40 -32.31
C LEU A 142 -47.65 24.42 -32.35
N ALA A 143 -47.98 23.82 -31.20
CA ALA A 143 -49.14 22.93 -31.07
C ALA A 143 -50.47 23.67 -31.26
N GLN A 144 -50.60 24.91 -30.76
CA GLN A 144 -51.77 25.75 -30.99
C GLN A 144 -51.93 26.10 -32.46
N ARG A 145 -50.85 26.56 -33.12
CA ARG A 145 -50.84 26.82 -34.57
C ARG A 145 -51.22 25.59 -35.40
N ALA A 146 -50.72 24.40 -35.02
CA ALA A 146 -51.09 23.14 -35.67
C ALA A 146 -52.56 22.77 -35.47
N ARG A 147 -53.14 23.07 -34.29
CA ARG A 147 -54.58 22.90 -34.03
C ARG A 147 -55.44 23.88 -34.81
N ASP A 148 -55.06 25.15 -34.88
CA ASP A 148 -55.79 26.18 -35.62
C ASP A 148 -55.82 25.85 -37.12
N HIS A 149 -54.69 25.38 -37.67
CA HIS A 149 -54.61 24.88 -39.04
C HIS A 149 -55.50 23.64 -39.28
N ARG A 150 -55.60 22.72 -38.31
CA ARG A 150 -56.51 21.56 -38.38
C ARG A 150 -57.98 21.95 -38.24
N ALA A 151 -58.29 22.97 -37.43
CA ALA A 151 -59.65 23.48 -37.22
C ALA A 151 -60.16 24.34 -38.38
N GLY A 152 -59.34 24.56 -39.42
CA GLY A 152 -59.73 25.29 -40.62
C GLY A 152 -59.79 26.81 -40.45
N ILE A 153 -59.31 27.34 -39.32
CA ILE A 153 -59.20 28.78 -39.09
C ILE A 153 -57.88 29.24 -39.72
N ARG A 154 -57.94 29.67 -40.99
CA ARG A 154 -56.84 30.41 -41.63
C ARG A 154 -56.71 31.74 -40.90
N LEU A 155 -55.65 31.92 -40.09
CA LEU A 155 -55.32 33.24 -39.56
C LEU A 155 -55.06 34.19 -40.74
N PRO A 156 -55.66 35.39 -40.76
CA PRO A 156 -55.38 36.40 -41.76
C PRO A 156 -54.13 37.15 -41.29
N ASP A 157 -52.96 36.75 -41.77
CA ASP A 157 -51.80 37.63 -41.99
C ASP A 157 -50.63 36.75 -42.46
N GLU A 158 -49.91 37.24 -43.48
CA GLU A 158 -48.92 36.54 -44.33
C GLU A 158 -49.49 35.84 -45.57
N ASP A 159 -50.29 36.54 -46.37
CA ASP A 159 -50.32 36.35 -47.84
C ASP A 159 -50.96 37.59 -48.50
N GLN A 160 -50.30 38.74 -48.38
CA GLN A 160 -50.55 39.83 -49.31
C GLN A 160 -49.83 39.49 -50.62
N ASN A 161 -50.64 39.17 -51.64
CA ASN A 161 -50.38 39.34 -53.08
C ASN A 161 -50.16 38.09 -53.96
N MET A 162 -50.98 37.04 -53.83
CA MET A 162 -51.19 36.09 -54.95
C MET A 162 -52.66 35.77 -55.16
N GLU A 163 -53.13 35.91 -56.40
CA GLU A 163 -54.49 35.55 -56.83
C GLU A 163 -54.80 34.07 -56.54
N VAL A 164 -55.85 33.85 -55.76
CA VAL A 164 -56.37 32.53 -55.41
C VAL A 164 -57.71 32.34 -56.12
N ASP A 165 -57.83 31.28 -56.93
CA ASP A 165 -59.10 30.89 -57.58
C ASP A 165 -60.02 30.11 -56.60
N GLU A 166 -61.31 29.97 -56.92
CA GLU A 166 -62.47 29.55 -56.11
C GLU A 166 -62.32 28.21 -55.33
N THR A 167 -61.21 27.50 -55.51
CA THR A 167 -60.86 26.27 -54.78
C THR A 167 -59.79 26.45 -53.69
N GLY A 168 -59.33 27.67 -53.43
CA GLY A 168 -58.50 28.00 -52.26
C GLY A 168 -57.08 27.42 -52.28
N LEU A 169 -56.57 27.04 -53.46
CA LEU A 169 -55.22 26.48 -53.71
C LEU A 169 -54.56 27.24 -54.85
N THR A 170 -53.30 27.65 -54.69
CA THR A 170 -52.54 28.28 -55.79
C THR A 170 -52.23 27.25 -56.89
N ALA A 171 -52.07 27.68 -58.14
CA ALA A 171 -51.73 26.78 -59.26
C ALA A 171 -50.47 25.94 -58.96
N THR A 172 -49.51 26.53 -58.24
CA THR A 172 -48.26 25.88 -57.83
C THR A 172 -48.47 24.77 -56.78
N GLU A 173 -49.41 24.94 -55.86
CA GLU A 173 -49.74 23.92 -54.86
C GLU A 173 -50.47 22.72 -55.49
N ARG A 174 -51.34 22.99 -56.46
CA ARG A 174 -52.04 21.93 -57.22
C ARG A 174 -51.05 21.06 -58.01
N ASP A 175 -50.03 21.68 -58.61
CA ASP A 175 -48.97 20.97 -59.31
C ASP A 175 -48.04 20.21 -58.38
N LYS A 176 -47.69 20.77 -57.21
CA LYS A 176 -46.95 20.05 -56.17
C LYS A 176 -47.72 18.82 -55.69
N LEU A 177 -49.03 18.94 -55.45
CA LEU A 177 -49.86 17.82 -54.99
C LEU A 177 -50.01 16.71 -56.05
N ARG A 178 -50.00 17.07 -57.34
CA ARG A 178 -49.94 16.11 -58.45
C ARG A 178 -48.57 15.44 -58.50
N ALA A 179 -47.48 16.21 -58.38
CA ALA A 179 -46.11 15.71 -58.40
C ALA A 179 -45.81 14.79 -57.20
N ASP A 180 -46.26 15.14 -56.01
CA ASP A 180 -46.09 14.33 -54.79
C ASP A 180 -46.84 13.00 -54.89
N ARG A 181 -48.11 13.02 -55.32
CA ARG A 181 -48.85 11.76 -55.61
C ARG A 181 -48.18 10.92 -56.69
N HIS A 182 -47.52 11.55 -57.67
CA HIS A 182 -46.79 10.83 -58.70
C HIS A 182 -45.51 10.19 -58.15
N LYS A 183 -44.79 10.92 -57.31
CA LYS A 183 -43.55 10.51 -56.65
C LYS A 183 -43.78 9.43 -55.60
N GLU A 184 -44.88 9.50 -54.86
CA GLU A 184 -45.32 8.49 -53.90
C GLU A 184 -45.68 7.19 -54.60
N ARG A 185 -46.52 7.24 -55.65
CA ARG A 185 -46.80 6.07 -56.50
C ARG A 185 -45.52 5.47 -57.09
N GLN A 186 -44.54 6.30 -57.46
CA GLN A 186 -43.28 5.84 -58.02
C GLN A 186 -42.37 5.19 -56.96
N ARG A 187 -42.33 5.74 -55.73
CA ARG A 187 -41.67 5.11 -54.57
C ARG A 187 -42.31 3.78 -54.23
N ASP A 188 -43.63 3.70 -54.16
CA ASP A 188 -44.36 2.47 -53.87
C ASP A 188 -44.12 1.41 -54.93
N ARG A 189 -44.12 1.80 -56.22
CA ARG A 189 -43.81 0.88 -57.33
C ARG A 189 -42.37 0.39 -57.27
N ASN A 190 -41.41 1.25 -56.89
CA ASN A 190 -40.01 0.87 -56.72
C ASN A 190 -39.80 -0.04 -55.50
N ILE A 191 -40.45 0.24 -54.37
CA ILE A 191 -40.40 -0.59 -53.16
C ILE A 191 -41.04 -1.96 -53.44
N ALA A 192 -42.18 -1.99 -54.15
CA ALA A 192 -42.83 -3.23 -54.57
C ALA A 192 -41.98 -4.07 -55.53
N ARG A 193 -41.15 -3.43 -56.37
CA ARG A 193 -40.27 -4.12 -57.33
C ARG A 193 -38.92 -4.54 -56.74
N ALA A 194 -38.38 -3.80 -55.77
CA ALA A 194 -37.02 -4.02 -55.24
C ALA A 194 -36.95 -5.08 -54.12
N ALA A 195 -37.99 -5.23 -53.28
CA ALA A 195 -38.05 -6.27 -52.26
C ALA A 195 -39.46 -6.42 -51.67
N PRO A 196 -40.29 -7.38 -52.14
CA PRO A 196 -41.64 -7.58 -51.62
C PRO A 196 -41.68 -7.87 -50.11
N ASP A 197 -40.67 -8.55 -49.57
CA ASP A 197 -40.61 -8.92 -48.14
C ASP A 197 -40.34 -7.73 -47.20
N LYS A 198 -39.71 -6.66 -47.71
CA LYS A 198 -39.42 -5.45 -46.93
C LYS A 198 -40.64 -4.53 -46.81
N ARG A 199 -41.64 -4.68 -47.70
CA ARG A 199 -42.89 -3.89 -47.67
C ARG A 199 -43.65 -4.09 -46.36
N SER A 200 -43.83 -5.34 -45.93
CA SER A 200 -44.48 -5.67 -44.65
C SER A 200 -43.70 -5.08 -43.45
N LYS A 201 -42.37 -5.17 -43.50
CA LYS A 201 -41.50 -4.74 -42.40
C LYS A 201 -41.41 -3.20 -42.25
N LEU A 202 -41.46 -2.47 -43.36
CA LEU A 202 -41.47 -1.00 -43.37
C LEU A 202 -42.82 -0.45 -42.89
N VAL A 203 -43.92 -0.97 -43.44
CA VAL A 203 -45.28 -0.58 -43.04
C VAL A 203 -45.53 -0.87 -41.56
N ASN A 204 -45.08 -2.01 -41.04
CA ASN A 204 -45.22 -2.34 -39.62
C ASN A 204 -44.34 -1.50 -38.69
N ARG A 205 -43.32 -0.79 -39.21
CA ARG A 205 -42.45 0.10 -38.43
C ARG A 205 -42.98 1.54 -38.35
N GLU A 206 -43.83 1.92 -39.30
CA GLU A 206 -44.47 3.24 -39.37
C GLU A 206 -45.85 3.28 -38.71
N ARG A 207 -46.40 2.15 -38.27
CA ARG A 207 -47.67 2.09 -37.52
C ARG A 207 -47.49 2.58 -36.09
N ASP A 208 -48.42 3.41 -35.64
CA ASP A 208 -48.48 3.91 -34.27
C ASP A 208 -48.74 2.77 -33.26
N ILE A 209 -48.20 2.94 -32.04
CA ILE A 209 -48.20 1.92 -30.98
C ILE A 209 -49.64 1.45 -30.64
N SER A 210 -50.62 2.35 -30.72
CA SER A 210 -52.04 2.05 -30.51
C SER A 210 -52.64 1.16 -31.59
N GLU A 211 -52.28 1.37 -32.87
CA GLU A 211 -52.72 0.52 -33.99
C GLU A 211 -52.05 -0.86 -33.95
N GLN A 212 -50.81 -0.92 -33.47
CA GLN A 212 -50.07 -2.17 -33.29
C GLN A 212 -50.71 -3.07 -32.22
N ILE A 213 -51.24 -2.49 -31.14
CA ILE A 213 -51.98 -3.19 -30.08
C ILE A 213 -53.34 -3.67 -30.61
N ALA A 214 -54.07 -2.83 -31.36
CA ALA A 214 -55.37 -3.21 -31.93
C ALA A 214 -55.27 -4.35 -32.96
N LEU A 215 -54.12 -4.47 -33.65
CA LEU A 215 -53.83 -5.55 -34.59
C LEU A 215 -53.23 -6.81 -33.93
N GLY A 216 -53.10 -6.84 -32.60
CA GLY A 216 -52.63 -8.01 -31.85
C GLY A 216 -51.18 -8.41 -32.14
N MET A 217 -50.35 -7.51 -32.69
CA MET A 217 -48.94 -7.82 -32.91
C MET A 217 -48.21 -7.89 -31.56
N PRO A 218 -47.49 -8.98 -31.25
CA PRO A 218 -46.82 -9.13 -29.98
C PRO A 218 -45.73 -8.07 -29.83
N ALA A 219 -45.72 -7.36 -28.69
CA ALA A 219 -44.67 -6.41 -28.35
C ALA A 219 -43.32 -7.13 -28.46
N LYS A 220 -42.37 -6.54 -29.21
CA LYS A 220 -41.02 -7.09 -29.30
C LYS A 220 -40.38 -7.01 -27.92
N ALA A 221 -40.43 -8.12 -27.18
CA ALA A 221 -39.66 -8.29 -25.97
C ALA A 221 -38.20 -8.07 -26.34
N ASN A 222 -37.59 -7.09 -25.69
CA ASN A 222 -36.24 -6.62 -25.90
C ASN A 222 -35.27 -7.76 -25.51
N GLN A 223 -35.00 -8.71 -26.42
CA GLN A 223 -33.86 -9.59 -26.29
C GLN A 223 -32.63 -8.74 -26.63
N GLY A 224 -31.92 -8.31 -25.58
CA GLY A 224 -30.64 -7.61 -25.69
C GLY A 224 -29.73 -8.36 -26.64
N GLY A 225 -29.19 -7.65 -27.64
CA GLY A 225 -28.48 -8.22 -28.79
C GLY A 225 -27.08 -8.76 -28.51
N GLU A 226 -26.78 -9.21 -27.29
CA GLU A 226 -25.50 -9.83 -26.94
C GLU A 226 -25.72 -11.20 -26.28
N ALA A 227 -24.80 -12.14 -26.57
CA ALA A 227 -24.86 -13.51 -26.07
C ALA A 227 -24.94 -13.52 -24.53
N MET A 228 -25.86 -14.32 -23.98
CA MET A 228 -25.96 -14.50 -22.53
C MET A 228 -24.71 -15.23 -22.02
N PHE A 229 -23.87 -14.56 -21.24
CA PHE A 229 -22.68 -15.17 -20.61
C PHE A 229 -23.02 -15.73 -19.21
N ASP A 230 -22.29 -16.76 -18.77
CA ASP A 230 -22.44 -17.38 -17.44
C ASP A 230 -22.07 -16.38 -16.34
N GLN A 231 -22.98 -16.19 -15.37
CA GLN A 231 -22.81 -15.26 -14.25
C GLN A 231 -21.53 -15.51 -13.43
N ARG A 232 -21.05 -16.76 -13.38
CA ARG A 232 -19.82 -17.12 -12.66
C ARG A 232 -18.57 -16.51 -13.26
N LEU A 233 -18.60 -16.14 -14.55
CA LEU A 233 -17.46 -15.55 -15.25
C LEU A 233 -17.27 -14.06 -14.90
N PHE A 234 -18.37 -13.34 -14.62
CA PHE A 234 -18.34 -11.90 -14.36
C PHE A 234 -17.78 -11.50 -13.00
N ASN A 235 -17.63 -12.43 -12.06
CA ASN A 235 -17.11 -12.15 -10.72
C ASN A 235 -15.72 -12.75 -10.48
N THR A 236 -14.97 -13.00 -11.56
CA THR A 236 -13.57 -13.42 -11.47
C THR A 236 -12.67 -12.19 -11.52
N SER A 237 -11.87 -11.94 -10.48
CA SER A 237 -11.04 -10.74 -10.32
C SER A 237 -9.79 -10.70 -11.21
N LYS A 238 -9.66 -11.58 -12.21
CA LYS A 238 -8.44 -11.80 -13.00
C LYS A 238 -8.28 -10.87 -14.21
N GLY A 239 -8.78 -9.63 -14.14
CA GLY A 239 -8.84 -8.73 -15.30
C GLY A 239 -7.85 -7.57 -15.32
N MET A 240 -7.61 -6.93 -14.17
CA MET A 240 -6.86 -5.67 -14.10
C MET A 240 -5.51 -5.77 -13.39
N ASP A 241 -5.30 -6.83 -12.59
CA ASP A 241 -4.13 -6.95 -11.71
C ASP A 241 -3.06 -7.92 -12.24
N SER A 242 -3.35 -8.62 -13.35
CA SER A 242 -2.56 -9.77 -13.82
C SER A 242 -1.65 -9.50 -15.02
N GLY A 243 -1.34 -8.24 -15.35
CA GLY A 243 -0.49 -7.95 -16.51
C GLY A 243 0.09 -6.55 -16.48
N TYR A 244 1.41 -6.48 -16.27
CA TYR A 244 2.28 -5.30 -16.09
C TYR A 244 2.51 -4.91 -14.63
N GLY A 245 3.33 -5.72 -13.95
CA GLY A 245 4.15 -5.28 -12.83
C GLY A 245 5.49 -4.75 -13.34
N ASP A 246 6.11 -3.88 -12.55
CA ASP A 246 7.47 -3.36 -12.75
C ASP A 246 8.49 -4.51 -12.91
N ASP A 247 9.56 -4.31 -13.69
CA ASP A 247 10.59 -5.35 -13.93
C ASP A 247 11.31 -5.78 -12.63
N GLU A 248 11.21 -4.93 -11.58
CA GLU A 248 11.72 -5.20 -10.23
C GLU A 248 10.71 -5.98 -9.34
N ALA A 249 9.45 -6.08 -9.74
CA ALA A 249 8.44 -6.82 -9.00
C ALA A 249 8.58 -8.33 -9.28
N TYR A 250 8.88 -9.12 -8.25
CA TYR A 250 9.05 -10.57 -8.36
C TYR A 250 7.69 -11.29 -8.50
N THR A 251 6.98 -11.05 -9.59
CA THR A 251 5.64 -11.58 -9.92
C THR A 251 5.70 -12.63 -11.04
N VAL A 252 6.70 -13.51 -11.01
CA VAL A 252 6.92 -14.56 -12.04
C VAL A 252 5.85 -15.65 -12.01
N TYR A 253 5.21 -15.87 -10.86
CA TYR A 253 4.21 -16.92 -10.66
C TYR A 253 2.86 -16.33 -10.25
N ASP A 254 1.78 -16.87 -10.81
CA ASP A 254 0.39 -16.46 -10.55
C ASP A 254 -0.17 -17.03 -9.23
N LYS A 255 0.49 -18.06 -8.67
CA LYS A 255 0.08 -18.74 -7.44
C LYS A 255 1.26 -18.95 -6.49
N PRO A 256 1.06 -18.78 -5.17
CA PRO A 256 2.09 -19.11 -4.20
C PRO A 256 2.33 -20.63 -4.18
N TRP A 257 3.58 -21.02 -3.91
CA TRP A 257 3.97 -22.44 -3.77
C TRP A 257 3.17 -23.19 -2.69
N ARG A 258 2.69 -22.48 -1.65
CA ARG A 258 1.78 -23.01 -0.63
C ARG A 258 0.59 -22.07 -0.45
N ASN A 259 -0.61 -22.64 -0.39
CA ASN A 259 -1.87 -21.92 -0.13
C ASN A 259 -1.98 -21.52 1.36
N GLN A 260 -1.07 -20.69 1.89
CA GLN A 260 -1.09 -20.31 3.31
C GLN A 260 -2.32 -19.47 3.69
N ASP A 261 -2.86 -18.67 2.76
CA ASP A 261 -3.96 -17.74 3.03
C ASP A 261 -5.28 -18.44 3.40
N ASN A 262 -5.52 -19.64 2.84
CA ASN A 262 -6.70 -20.45 3.19
C ASN A 262 -6.43 -21.42 4.34
N VAL A 263 -5.17 -21.73 4.64
CA VAL A 263 -4.82 -22.61 5.74
C VAL A 263 -5.10 -21.89 7.08
N GLY A 264 -4.91 -20.58 7.18
CA GLY A 264 -5.32 -19.82 8.39
C GLY A 264 -6.84 -19.85 8.69
N ALA A 265 -7.68 -20.03 7.66
CA ALA A 265 -9.13 -20.18 7.81
C ALA A 265 -9.57 -21.61 8.13
N HIS A 266 -8.79 -22.62 7.74
CA HIS A 266 -9.08 -24.05 7.90
C HIS A 266 -8.18 -24.77 8.92
N ILE A 267 -7.17 -24.12 9.51
CA ILE A 267 -6.48 -24.61 10.70
C ILE A 267 -7.51 -24.56 11.82
N TYR A 268 -7.97 -25.76 12.20
CA TYR A 268 -8.84 -26.10 13.32
C TYR A 268 -9.35 -24.90 14.13
N ARG A 269 -10.54 -24.41 13.76
CA ARG A 269 -11.34 -23.47 14.55
C ARG A 269 -12.54 -24.26 15.10
N PRO A 270 -12.48 -24.75 16.34
CA PRO A 270 -13.61 -25.47 16.91
C PRO A 270 -14.83 -24.55 16.95
N SER A 271 -15.86 -24.89 16.19
CA SER A 271 -17.13 -24.19 16.20
C SER A 271 -17.97 -24.75 17.34
N ARG A 272 -18.04 -24.02 18.45
CA ARG A 272 -18.83 -24.41 19.63
C ARG A 272 -20.32 -24.63 19.33
N ASN A 273 -20.80 -24.16 18.18
CA ASN A 273 -22.17 -24.35 17.72
C ASN A 273 -22.34 -25.62 16.88
N GLN A 274 -21.32 -26.07 16.17
CA GLN A 274 -21.41 -27.25 15.30
C GLN A 274 -21.28 -28.56 16.10
N ASP A 275 -20.55 -28.52 17.23
CA ASP A 275 -20.38 -29.68 18.10
C ASP A 275 -21.62 -30.01 18.95
N LYS A 276 -22.50 -29.03 19.21
CA LYS A 276 -23.74 -29.23 19.98
C LYS A 276 -24.75 -30.13 19.29
N ASP A 277 -24.80 -30.06 17.96
CA ASP A 277 -25.72 -30.87 17.15
C ASP A 277 -25.17 -32.30 16.92
N ASN A 278 -23.84 -32.45 16.93
CA ASN A 278 -23.17 -33.73 16.66
C ASN A 278 -22.94 -34.59 17.91
N TYR A 279 -22.72 -33.96 19.07
CA TYR A 279 -22.55 -34.64 20.36
C TYR A 279 -23.62 -34.13 21.32
N GLY A 280 -24.68 -34.92 21.52
CA GLY A 280 -25.77 -34.60 22.43
C GLY A 280 -25.32 -34.27 23.86
N ASP A 281 -26.17 -33.53 24.57
CA ASP A 281 -26.04 -32.94 25.92
C ASP A 281 -24.76 -33.25 26.74
N LEU A 282 -23.63 -32.74 26.26
CA LEU A 282 -22.35 -32.76 26.98
C LEU A 282 -22.42 -31.97 28.31
N ASP A 283 -23.33 -31.01 28.42
CA ASP A 283 -23.54 -30.22 29.64
C ASP A 283 -24.11 -31.10 30.77
N SER A 284 -24.99 -32.05 30.47
CA SER A 284 -25.47 -33.03 31.47
C SER A 284 -24.37 -33.98 31.97
N LEU A 285 -23.44 -34.38 31.10
CA LEU A 285 -22.35 -35.29 31.45
C LEU A 285 -21.25 -34.56 32.23
N ALA A 286 -20.93 -33.32 31.87
CA ALA A 286 -19.96 -32.47 32.56
C ALA A 286 -20.40 -32.10 33.99
N ASN A 287 -21.71 -31.97 34.23
CA ASN A 287 -22.26 -31.58 35.54
C ASN A 287 -22.57 -32.78 36.47
N ASN A 288 -22.32 -34.02 36.04
CA ASN A 288 -22.49 -35.19 36.89
C ASN A 288 -21.32 -35.31 37.90
N ARG A 289 -21.62 -35.13 39.19
CA ARG A 289 -20.65 -35.21 40.32
C ARG A 289 -20.07 -36.63 40.58
N ARG A 290 -20.26 -37.58 39.66
CA ARG A 290 -19.75 -38.96 39.77
C ARG A 290 -18.23 -39.07 39.68
N PHE A 291 -17.54 -38.02 39.23
CA PHE A 291 -16.09 -38.01 38.98
C PHE A 291 -15.36 -36.89 39.74
N VAL A 292 -15.82 -36.52 40.94
CA VAL A 292 -15.07 -35.61 41.83
C VAL A 292 -14.20 -36.47 42.76
N ALA A 293 -12.87 -36.28 42.72
CA ALA A 293 -11.95 -36.99 43.61
C ALA A 293 -11.85 -36.29 44.97
N ASP A 294 -11.84 -37.05 46.07
CA ASP A 294 -11.82 -36.52 47.44
C ASP A 294 -10.47 -35.88 47.86
N LYS A 295 -9.42 -36.02 47.03
CA LYS A 295 -8.11 -35.41 47.23
C LYS A 295 -7.69 -34.67 45.97
N GLU A 296 -7.71 -33.35 46.05
CA GLU A 296 -7.24 -32.47 44.99
C GLU A 296 -5.70 -32.47 44.94
N PHE A 297 -5.15 -32.58 43.74
CA PHE A 297 -3.70 -32.49 43.51
C PHE A 297 -3.27 -31.03 43.66
N ALA A 298 -2.24 -30.75 44.46
CA ALA A 298 -1.77 -29.40 44.71
C ALA A 298 -1.37 -28.71 43.38
N GLY A 299 -2.11 -27.66 42.99
CA GLY A 299 -1.91 -26.92 41.73
C GLY A 299 -3.12 -26.89 40.79
N THR A 300 -4.21 -27.60 41.08
CA THR A 300 -5.44 -27.60 40.26
C THR A 300 -6.61 -26.94 40.98
N SER A 301 -6.50 -25.65 41.34
CA SER A 301 -7.67 -24.91 41.83
C SER A 301 -8.70 -24.71 40.70
N SER A 302 -9.90 -25.25 40.86
CA SER A 302 -10.98 -25.29 39.86
C SER A 302 -11.61 -23.92 39.49
N SER A 303 -10.93 -22.80 39.80
CA SER A 303 -11.44 -21.44 39.57
C SER A 303 -11.10 -20.87 38.19
N ASN A 304 -10.28 -21.54 37.38
CA ASN A 304 -9.94 -21.06 36.04
C ASN A 304 -10.66 -21.88 34.97
N THR A 305 -11.75 -21.32 34.42
CA THR A 305 -12.31 -21.75 33.14
C THR A 305 -11.26 -21.56 32.06
N ARG A 306 -10.61 -22.66 31.64
CA ARG A 306 -9.59 -22.65 30.57
C ARG A 306 -10.26 -22.36 29.23
N SER A 307 -10.34 -21.08 28.87
CA SER A 307 -10.69 -20.62 27.53
C SER A 307 -9.47 -19.97 26.90
N GLY A 308 -8.61 -20.78 26.29
CA GLY A 308 -7.45 -20.30 25.54
C GLY A 308 -6.37 -21.38 25.37
N PRO A 309 -5.54 -21.29 24.32
CA PRO A 309 -4.38 -22.15 24.17
C PRO A 309 -3.40 -21.94 25.32
N VAL A 310 -2.78 -23.04 25.77
CA VAL A 310 -1.85 -23.09 26.90
C VAL A 310 -0.68 -22.11 26.69
N GLN A 311 -0.56 -21.12 27.58
CA GLN A 311 0.60 -20.23 27.66
C GLN A 311 1.59 -20.80 28.69
N PHE A 312 2.87 -20.82 28.36
CA PHE A 312 3.94 -21.22 29.27
C PHE A 312 4.50 -19.99 29.98
N GLU A 313 4.43 -19.96 31.31
CA GLU A 313 5.21 -19.01 32.10
C GLU A 313 6.65 -19.54 32.26
N LYS A 314 7.62 -18.72 31.88
CA LYS A 314 9.05 -18.98 32.13
C LYS A 314 9.34 -18.68 33.60
N ALA A 315 9.60 -19.73 34.38
CA ALA A 315 9.91 -19.62 35.80
C ALA A 315 11.11 -18.68 36.05
N ALA A 316 10.95 -17.75 37.00
CA ALA A 316 12.03 -16.90 37.50
C ALA A 316 12.90 -17.70 38.48
N ASP A 317 14.16 -17.93 38.12
CA ASP A 317 15.14 -18.58 38.99
C ASP A 317 15.47 -17.70 40.21
N LYS A 318 15.00 -18.13 41.39
CA LYS A 318 15.58 -17.77 42.69
C LYS A 318 16.53 -18.88 43.14
N ARG A 319 17.84 -18.65 43.10
CA ARG A 319 18.85 -19.40 43.87
C ARG A 319 19.97 -18.41 44.26
N SER A 320 19.97 -17.90 45.48
CA SER A 320 20.70 -18.43 46.64
C SER A 320 22.22 -18.48 46.43
N ASN A 321 22.90 -17.55 47.09
CA ASN A 321 24.35 -17.55 47.35
C ASN A 321 24.78 -18.89 47.99
N PRO A 322 25.96 -19.44 47.63
CA PRO A 322 26.98 -19.56 48.67
C PRO A 322 28.44 -19.32 48.23
N THR A 323 29.15 -18.88 49.25
CA THR A 323 30.56 -18.68 49.56
C THR A 323 31.60 -19.73 49.06
N SER A 324 32.77 -19.21 48.65
CA SER A 324 34.17 -19.68 48.83
C SER A 324 34.60 -21.12 48.47
N ARG A 325 35.57 -21.25 47.55
CA ARG A 325 36.96 -21.75 47.80
C ARG A 325 37.74 -22.01 46.50
N ASP A 326 38.99 -21.53 46.50
CA ASP A 326 40.25 -22.09 45.97
C ASP A 326 40.33 -22.71 44.55
N GLU A 327 41.16 -22.05 43.72
CA GLU A 327 41.97 -22.52 42.57
C GLU A 327 42.82 -23.79 42.87
N PRO A 328 43.58 -24.43 41.92
CA PRO A 328 43.71 -24.22 40.47
C PRO A 328 43.77 -25.50 39.58
N SER A 329 43.84 -25.25 38.26
CA SER A 329 44.53 -26.02 37.20
C SER A 329 43.83 -27.23 36.56
N ARG A 330 43.73 -27.23 35.22
CA ARG A 330 44.52 -28.09 34.31
C ARG A 330 43.99 -28.09 32.86
N SER A 331 44.88 -27.65 31.96
CA SER A 331 45.08 -28.03 30.54
C SER A 331 43.92 -28.09 29.51
N GLN A 332 44.11 -27.29 28.45
CA GLN A 332 43.85 -27.57 27.01
C GLN A 332 44.17 -29.05 26.59
N PRO A 333 43.80 -29.57 25.38
CA PRO A 333 43.70 -28.88 24.07
C PRO A 333 42.66 -29.45 23.06
N ALA A 334 42.89 -29.10 21.78
CA ALA A 334 42.31 -29.57 20.50
C ALA A 334 41.18 -28.65 19.95
N GLU A 335 41.43 -27.89 18.88
CA GLU A 335 41.36 -28.31 17.45
C GLU A 335 39.95 -28.81 17.08
N ALA A 336 39.36 -28.57 15.91
CA ALA A 336 39.61 -27.77 14.73
C ALA A 336 38.33 -27.94 13.89
N ASP A 337 37.79 -26.85 13.34
CA ASP A 337 37.29 -26.71 11.94
C ASP A 337 36.71 -25.30 11.73
#